data_AF-C0EPF6-F1
#
_entry.id   AF-C0EPF6-F1
#
_cell.length_a   1.000
_cell.length_b   1.000
_cell.length_c   1.000
_cell.angle_alpha   90.00
_cell.angle_beta   90.00
_cell.angle_gamma   90.00
#
_symmetry.space_group_name_H-M   'P 1'
#
loop_
_entity.id
_entity.type
_entity.pdbx_description
1 polymer ?
#
loop_
_entity_poly.entity_id
_entity_poly.type
_entity_poly.pdbx_seq_one_letter_code
_entity_poly.pdbx_strand_id
1 'polypeptide(L)' 'MTEQNQIGHQQAPVVSVKEWLLTNLILMIPLVNIVMMLVWAFSSNTNPNKANYFKATLILFVIYLVLAAAVVIFGIVAAN' A
#
# COMPACT_ATOMS: atom_id res chain seq x y z
N MET A 1 -5.80 45.61 -4.65
CA MET A 1 -5.79 44.39 -5.49
C MET A 1 -5.13 43.32 -4.63
N THR A 2 -5.91 42.52 -3.93
CA THR A 2 -5.39 41.49 -3.01
C THR A 2 -5.06 40.23 -3.80
N GLU A 3 -3.78 39.93 -3.93
CA GLU A 3 -3.27 38.68 -4.48
C GLU A 3 -3.78 37.53 -3.60
N GLN A 4 -4.74 36.77 -4.11
CA GLN A 4 -5.15 35.51 -3.50
C GLN A 4 -4.00 34.51 -3.69
N ASN A 5 -3.16 34.36 -2.67
CA ASN A 5 -2.25 33.23 -2.51
C ASN A 5 -3.09 31.96 -2.32
N GLN A 6 -3.62 31.45 -3.43
CA GLN A 6 -4.19 30.11 -3.52
C GLN A 6 -2.99 29.17 -3.46
N ILE A 7 -2.60 28.74 -2.27
CA ILE A 7 -1.77 27.56 -2.09
C ILE A 7 -2.64 26.37 -2.52
N GLY A 8 -2.83 26.23 -3.84
CA GLY A 8 -3.62 25.17 -4.42
C GLY A 8 -2.91 23.87 -4.09
N HIS A 9 -3.46 23.13 -3.12
CA HIS A 9 -3.03 21.76 -2.91
C HIS A 9 -3.31 21.02 -4.21
N GLN A 10 -2.27 20.70 -4.97
CA GLN A 10 -2.37 19.91 -6.19
C GLN A 10 -2.97 18.55 -5.79
N GLN A 11 -4.28 18.41 -5.90
CA GLN A 11 -4.97 17.18 -5.55
C GLN A 11 -4.68 16.14 -6.62
N ALA A 12 -4.20 14.98 -6.17
CA ALA A 12 -4.02 13.84 -7.07
C ALA A 12 -5.37 13.44 -7.68
N PRO A 13 -5.43 13.09 -8.98
CA PRO A 13 -6.65 12.61 -9.61
C PRO A 13 -7.28 11.45 -8.82
N VAL A 14 -8.61 11.39 -8.77
CA VAL A 14 -9.31 10.29 -8.12
C VAL A 14 -9.10 9.00 -8.92
N VAL A 15 -8.74 7.91 -8.23
CA VAL A 15 -8.60 6.59 -8.85
C VAL A 15 -9.99 6.03 -9.13
N SER A 16 -10.28 5.75 -10.40
CA SER A 16 -11.60 5.27 -10.82
C SER A 16 -11.89 3.85 -10.33
N VAL A 17 -13.18 3.48 -10.23
CA VAL A 17 -13.61 2.11 -9.88
C VAL A 17 -13.03 1.07 -10.85
N LYS A 18 -13.01 1.37 -12.15
CA LYS A 18 -12.45 0.49 -13.18
C LYS A 18 -10.97 0.18 -12.90
N GLU A 19 -10.20 1.18 -12.49
CA GLU A 19 -8.79 1.00 -12.17
C GLU A 19 -8.59 0.16 -10.90
N TRP A 20 -9.44 0.36 -9.88
CA TRP A 20 -9.44 -0.49 -8.70
C TRP A 20 -9.81 -1.94 -9.01
N LEU A 21 -10.78 -2.18 -9.89
CA LEU A 21 -11.15 -3.52 -10.34
C LEU A 21 -9.98 -4.21 -11.04
N LEU A 22 -9.32 -3.53 -11.98
CA LEU A 22 -8.14 -4.08 -12.66
C LEU A 22 -7.00 -4.37 -11.68
N THR A 23 -6.80 -3.46 -10.72
CA THR A 23 -5.80 -3.64 -9.66
C THR A 23 -6.08 -4.92 -8.87
N ASN A 24 -7.31 -5.12 -8.40
CA ASN A 24 -7.69 -6.32 -7.65
C ASN A 24 -7.56 -7.60 -8.49
N LEU A 25 -7.89 -7.56 -9.77
CA LEU A 25 -7.71 -8.71 -10.68
C LEU A 25 -6.24 -9.14 -10.78
N ILE A 26 -5.31 -8.18 -10.86
CA ILE A 26 -3.87 -8.46 -10.87
C ILE A 26 -3.42 -9.04 -9.52
N LEU A 27 -3.95 -8.52 -8.41
CA LEU A 27 -3.63 -9.01 -7.06
C LEU A 27 -4.10 -10.44 -6.80
N MET A 28 -5.07 -10.96 -7.56
CA MET A 28 -5.50 -12.36 -7.45
C MET A 28 -4.43 -13.35 -7.91
N ILE A 29 -3.44 -12.91 -8.70
CA ILE A 29 -2.32 -13.74 -9.14
C ILE A 29 -1.22 -13.67 -8.08
N PRO A 30 -0.95 -14.75 -7.30
CA PRO A 30 -0.16 -14.66 -6.07
C PRO A 30 1.27 -14.13 -6.25
N LEU A 31 1.98 -14.62 -7.28
CA LEU A 31 3.36 -14.20 -7.55
C LEU A 31 3.43 -12.76 -8.09
N VAL A 32 2.48 -12.38 -8.94
CA VAL A 32 2.43 -11.05 -9.54
C VAL A 32 1.99 -10.00 -8.52
N ASN A 33 1.13 -10.38 -7.57
CA ASN A 33 0.65 -9.51 -6.50
C ASN A 33 1.81 -8.82 -5.77
N ILE A 34 2.79 -9.59 -5.27
CA ILE A 34 3.91 -9.04 -4.49
C ILE A 34 4.74 -8.06 -5.33
N VAL A 35 5.12 -8.46 -6.56
CA VAL A 35 5.92 -7.62 -7.46
C VAL A 35 5.16 -6.34 -7.80
N MET A 36 3.89 -6.45 -8.17
CA MET A 36 3.07 -5.30 -8.55
C MET A 36 2.79 -4.37 -7.38
N MET A 37 2.67 -4.90 -6.15
CA MET A 37 2.57 -4.11 -4.93
C MET A 37 3.78 -3.19 -4.76
N LEU A 38 5.00 -3.71 -4.96
CA LEU A 38 6.22 -2.93 -4.90
C LEU A 38 6.30 -1.91 -6.05
N VAL A 39 5.97 -2.33 -7.27
CA VAL A 39 5.96 -1.44 -8.45
C VAL A 39 5.02 -0.26 -8.21
N TRP A 40 3.79 -0.49 -7.76
CA TRP A 40 2.84 0.60 -7.50
C TRP A 40 3.20 1.42 -6.26
N ALA A 41 3.78 0.82 -5.23
CA ALA A 41 4.20 1.54 -4.04
C ALA A 41 5.37 2.49 -4.30
N PHE A 42 6.28 2.19 -5.23
CA PHE A 42 7.52 2.95 -5.43
C PHE A 42 7.67 3.60 -6.81
N SER A 43 6.77 3.35 -7.76
CA SER A 43 6.80 4.00 -9.08
C SER A 43 6.33 5.45 -9.01
N SER A 44 7.10 6.34 -9.64
CA SER A 44 6.76 7.77 -9.82
C SER A 44 5.60 8.01 -10.80
N ASN A 45 5.23 7.00 -11.60
CA ASN A 45 4.13 7.08 -12.58
C ASN A 45 2.80 6.52 -12.02
N THR A 46 2.77 6.10 -10.76
CA THR A 46 1.52 5.60 -10.14
C THR A 46 0.76 6.75 -9.50
N ASN A 47 -0.57 6.73 -9.62
CA ASN A 47 -1.42 7.68 -8.92
C ASN A 47 -1.05 7.75 -7.43
N PRO A 48 -0.81 8.94 -6.85
CA PRO A 48 -0.38 9.09 -5.45
C PRO A 48 -1.29 8.39 -4.44
N ASN A 49 -2.61 8.40 -4.66
CA ASN A 49 -3.57 7.73 -3.78
C ASN A 49 -3.38 6.21 -3.80
N LYS A 50 -3.16 5.64 -4.98
CA LYS A 50 -2.91 4.19 -5.17
C LYS A 50 -1.54 3.78 -4.63
N ALA A 51 -0.51 4.60 -4.86
CA ALA A 51 0.82 4.36 -4.31
C ALA A 51 0.80 4.36 -2.77
N ASN A 52 0.11 5.32 -2.16
CA ASN A 52 -0.03 5.41 -0.70
C ASN A 52 -0.78 4.20 -0.12
N TYR A 53 -1.82 3.71 -0.80
CA TYR A 53 -2.50 2.47 -0.40
C TYR A 53 -1.51 1.29 -0.31
N PHE A 54 -0.72 1.05 -1.36
CA PHE A 54 0.22 -0.07 -1.36
C PHE A 54 1.41 0.13 -0.40
N LYS A 55 1.88 1.36 -0.19
CA LYS A 55 2.84 1.66 0.88
C LYS A 55 2.27 1.28 2.26
N ALA A 56 1.01 1.63 2.54
CA ALA A 56 0.35 1.26 3.79
C ALA A 56 0.18 -0.26 3.91
N THR A 57 -0.22 -0.95 2.83
CA THR A 57 -0.30 -2.42 2.80
C THR A 57 1.04 -3.08 3.12
N LEU A 58 2.15 -2.57 2.57
CA LEU A 58 3.50 -3.09 2.85
C LEU A 58 3.89 -2.88 4.32
N ILE A 59 3.59 -1.71 4.88
CA ILE A 59 3.85 -1.42 6.31
C ILE A 59 3.05 -2.39 7.19
N LEU A 60 1.77 -2.56 6.91
CA LEU A 60 0.92 -3.51 7.64
C LEU A 60 1.43 -4.95 7.51
N PHE A 61 1.87 -5.36 6.32
CA PHE A 61 2.45 -6.69 6.10
C PHE A 61 3.67 -6.93 7.00
N VAL A 62 4.58 -5.96 7.11
CA VAL A 62 5.75 -6.06 8.00
C VAL A 62 5.32 -6.15 9.46
N ILE A 63 4.34 -5.34 9.88
CA ILE A 63 3.80 -5.39 11.25
C ILE A 63 3.22 -6.78 11.54
N TYR A 64 2.42 -7.35 10.64
CA TYR A 64 1.87 -8.69 10.81
C TYR A 64 2.95 -9.77 10.89
N LEU A 65 4.01 -9.67 10.08
CA LEU A 65 5.14 -10.61 10.17
C LEU A 65 5.83 -10.55 11.53
N VAL A 66 6.08 -9.34 12.06
CA VAL A 66 6.71 -9.17 13.38
C VAL A 66 5.82 -9.74 14.49
N LEU A 67 4.52 -9.44 14.45
CA LEU A 67 3.56 -9.95 15.43
C LEU A 67 3.44 -11.48 15.37
N ALA A 68 3.37 -12.06 14.17
CA ALA A 68 3.33 -13.51 13.99
C ALA A 68 4.61 -14.18 14.53
N ALA A 69 5.78 -13.62 14.23
CA ALA A 69 7.05 -14.11 14.74
C ALA A 69 7.09 -14.07 16.28
N ALA A 70 6.63 -12.97 16.90
CA ALA A 70 6.57 -12.85 18.34
C ALA A 70 5.67 -13.94 18.96
N VAL A 71 4.46 -14.15 18.44
CA VAL A 71 3.53 -15.18 18.93
C VAL A 71 4.16 -16.58 18.84
N VAL A 72 4.82 -16.90 17.72
CA VAL A 72 5.48 -18.20 17.54
C VAL A 72 6.61 -18.37 18.56
N ILE A 73 7.46 -17.37 18.75
CA ILE A 73 8.59 -17.44 19.70
C ILE A 73 8.10 -17.61 21.14
N PHE A 74 7.14 -16.79 21.58
CA PHE A 74 6.59 -16.90 22.94
C PHE A 74 5.86 -18.23 23.16
N GLY A 75 5.13 -18.73 22.16
CA GLY A 75 4.48 -20.03 22.22
C GLY A 75 5.47 -21.19 22.37
N ILE A 76 6.59 -21.16 21.63
CA ILE A 76 7.66 -22.16 21.75
C ILE A 76 8.31 -22.10 23.14
N VAL A 77 8.59 -20.90 23.66
CA VAL A 77 9.22 -20.72 24.99
C VAL A 77 8.29 -21.20 26.11
N ALA A 78 6.99 -20.92 26.03
CA ALA A 78 6.03 -21.35 27.04
C ALA A 78 5.73 -22.86 27.02
N ALA A 79 6.08 -23.56 25.94
CA ALA A 79 5.87 -24.99 25.77
C ALA A 79 7.04 -25.87 26.27
N ASN A 80 8.17 -25.26 26.62
CA ASN A 80 9.32 -25.90 27.28
C ASN A 80 9.27 -25.68 28.80
#